data_AF-A0A1I7TJQ3-F1
#
_entry.id   AF-A0A1I7TJQ3-F1
#
_cell.length_a   1.000
_cell.length_b   1.000
_cell.length_c   1.000
_cell.angle_alpha   90.00
_cell.angle_beta   90.00
_cell.angle_gamma   90.00
#
_symmetry.space_group_name_H-M   'P 1'
#
loop_
_entity.id
_entity.type
_entity.pdbx_description
1 polymer ?
#
loop_
_entity_poly.entity_id
_entity_poly.type
_entity_poly.pdbx_seq_one_letter_code
_entity_poly.pdbx_strand_id
1 'polypeptide(L)'
;MVKGITLRSRQYFDVGESVTDFFGNVIHDGQMDDNNYAFELYSEVNDRKVFEKMIRNNESKSSRPLSEDYCKNLKELIGHNFSIDPKQKGSIGRFISSSCMGNLVPHVVYKNGINPLNAEIAFTACMPIYPQQELSFFYSCGYIYKNLKDSCLCGELCCIRNMHLFPYIRKDDVIKFYKKLYGRLHEEFKLRVLTKNSVNC
;
A
#
# COMPACT_ATOMS: atom_id res chain seq x y z
N MET A 1 -0.11 24.84 -1.96
CA MET A 1 0.48 23.59 -2.49
C MET A 1 -0.60 22.52 -2.59
N VAL A 2 -0.55 21.69 -3.62
CA VAL A 2 -1.50 20.58 -3.87
C VAL A 2 -0.72 19.30 -4.15
N LYS A 3 -1.29 18.11 -3.84
CA LYS A 3 -0.63 16.80 -4.01
C LYS A 3 -0.40 16.37 -5.48
N GLY A 4 -0.86 17.18 -6.45
CA GLY A 4 -0.89 16.78 -7.85
C GLY A 4 -2.07 15.85 -8.14
N ILE A 5 -1.82 14.77 -8.88
CA ILE A 5 -2.85 13.78 -9.25
C ILE A 5 -3.08 12.82 -8.08
N THR A 6 -4.35 12.63 -7.70
CA THR A 6 -4.77 11.73 -6.61
C THR A 6 -5.94 10.87 -7.06
N LEU A 7 -6.05 9.65 -6.54
CA LEU A 7 -7.25 8.82 -6.73
C LEU A 7 -8.31 9.05 -5.66
N ARG A 8 -9.57 8.92 -6.05
CA ARG A 8 -10.72 8.95 -5.14
C ARG A 8 -11.65 7.78 -5.42
N SER A 9 -12.24 7.25 -4.36
CA SER A 9 -13.25 6.21 -4.51
C SER A 9 -14.52 6.75 -5.17
N ARG A 10 -15.14 5.96 -6.04
CA ARG A 10 -16.50 6.21 -6.54
C ARG A 10 -17.58 5.47 -5.76
N GLN A 11 -17.18 4.45 -5.01
CA GLN A 11 -18.07 3.55 -4.28
C GLN A 11 -17.68 3.46 -2.80
N TYR A 12 -18.49 2.75 -2.03
CA TYR A 12 -18.10 2.35 -0.69
C TYR A 12 -17.17 1.13 -0.76
N PHE A 13 -16.13 1.11 0.07
CA PHE A 13 -15.36 -0.09 0.37
C PHE A 13 -15.38 -0.34 1.88
N ASP A 14 -15.64 -1.58 2.28
CA ASP A 14 -15.50 -1.99 3.68
C ASP A 14 -14.08 -2.44 4.00
N VAL A 15 -13.77 -2.58 5.29
CA VAL A 15 -12.46 -3.05 5.75
C VAL A 15 -12.16 -4.45 5.19
N GLY A 16 -10.99 -4.59 4.58
CA GLY A 16 -10.50 -5.83 4.00
C GLY A 16 -10.82 -6.02 2.52
N GLU A 17 -11.67 -5.18 1.92
CA GLU A 17 -12.00 -5.29 0.50
C GLU A 17 -10.81 -4.88 -0.38
N SER A 18 -10.62 -5.61 -1.49
CA SER A 18 -9.67 -5.25 -2.54
C SER A 18 -10.14 -4.00 -3.28
N VAL A 19 -9.25 -3.01 -3.40
CA VAL A 19 -9.59 -1.70 -3.98
C VAL A 19 -8.99 -1.56 -5.37
N THR A 20 -7.69 -1.77 -5.51
CA THR A 20 -6.98 -1.68 -6.79
C THR A 20 -5.60 -2.31 -6.68
N ASP A 21 -4.96 -2.53 -7.83
CA ASP A 21 -3.63 -3.11 -7.90
C ASP A 21 -2.61 -2.04 -8.33
N PHE A 22 -1.34 -2.32 -8.08
CA PHE A 22 -0.19 -1.58 -8.58
C PHE A 22 0.77 -2.57 -9.24
N PHE A 23 0.93 -2.39 -10.55
CA PHE A 23 1.85 -3.15 -11.37
C PHE A 23 2.65 -2.20 -12.25
N GLY A 24 3.76 -2.71 -12.77
CA GLY A 24 4.64 -2.02 -13.69
C GLY A 24 5.79 -2.94 -14.11
N ASN A 25 6.86 -2.35 -14.62
CA ASN A 25 8.06 -3.11 -14.92
C ASN A 25 8.83 -3.39 -13.62
N VAL A 26 9.15 -4.65 -13.33
CA VAL A 26 10.08 -4.97 -12.23
C VAL A 26 11.50 -4.69 -12.71
N ILE A 27 12.24 -3.91 -11.93
CA ILE A 27 13.59 -3.46 -12.26
C ILE A 27 14.53 -3.65 -11.07
N HIS A 28 15.81 -3.78 -11.35
CA HIS A 28 16.85 -3.88 -10.33
C HIS A 28 17.23 -2.50 -9.78
N ASP A 29 17.57 -2.45 -8.50
CA ASP A 29 18.11 -1.24 -7.89
C ASP A 29 19.37 -0.76 -8.63
N GLY A 30 19.38 0.53 -9.00
CA GLY A 30 20.43 1.14 -9.82
C GLY A 30 20.05 1.39 -11.29
N GLN A 31 18.92 0.85 -11.75
CA GLN A 31 18.35 1.14 -13.07
C GLN A 31 17.33 2.30 -13.06
N MET A 32 17.08 2.91 -11.90
CA MET A 32 16.15 4.04 -11.77
C MET A 32 16.88 5.38 -11.85
N ASP A 33 16.52 6.19 -12.83
CA ASP A 33 16.97 7.59 -12.93
C ASP A 33 16.35 8.47 -11.83
N ASP A 34 15.13 8.13 -11.40
CA ASP A 34 14.35 8.86 -10.38
C ASP A 34 13.33 7.91 -9.73
N ASN A 35 13.25 7.94 -8.40
CA ASN A 35 12.39 7.07 -7.60
C ASN A 35 10.93 7.56 -7.52
N ASN A 36 10.57 8.64 -8.21
CA ASN A 36 9.17 9.07 -8.30
C ASN A 36 8.31 7.95 -8.90
N TYR A 37 7.27 7.53 -8.16
CA TYR A 37 6.37 6.40 -8.46
C TYR A 37 6.92 4.99 -8.26
N ALA A 38 8.17 4.83 -7.80
CA ALA A 38 8.71 3.51 -7.52
C ALA A 38 8.01 2.86 -6.32
N PHE A 39 7.83 1.53 -6.37
CA PHE A 39 7.44 0.74 -5.21
C PHE A 39 8.50 -0.32 -4.94
N GLU A 40 9.14 -0.27 -3.77
CA GLU A 40 10.10 -1.29 -3.35
C GLU A 40 9.36 -2.60 -3.12
N LEU A 41 9.70 -3.62 -3.92
CA LEU A 41 9.04 -4.92 -3.90
C LEU A 41 9.77 -5.91 -2.99
N TYR A 42 11.10 -5.82 -2.97
CA TYR A 42 11.97 -6.69 -2.20
C TYR A 42 13.28 -5.97 -1.87
N SER A 43 13.68 -6.05 -0.61
CA SER A 43 14.96 -5.58 -0.11
C SER A 43 15.76 -6.74 0.47
N GLU A 44 16.96 -6.99 -0.05
CA GLU A 44 17.86 -8.03 0.44
C GLU A 44 18.07 -7.92 1.95
N VAL A 45 18.27 -6.69 2.43
CA VAL A 45 18.53 -6.40 3.84
C VAL A 45 17.34 -6.81 4.73
N ASN A 46 16.11 -6.59 4.27
CA ASN A 46 14.91 -6.79 5.07
C ASN A 46 14.30 -8.20 4.88
N ASP A 47 14.34 -8.73 3.66
CA ASP A 47 13.47 -9.84 3.23
C ASP A 47 14.23 -11.15 3.00
N ARG A 48 15.56 -11.12 2.79
CA ARG A 48 16.37 -12.32 2.48
C ARG A 48 16.19 -13.45 3.48
N LYS A 49 16.21 -13.14 4.77
CA LYS A 49 16.04 -14.16 5.83
C LYS A 49 14.69 -14.86 5.75
N VAL A 50 13.64 -14.14 5.37
CA VAL A 50 12.28 -14.70 5.21
C VAL A 50 12.25 -15.64 4.02
N PHE A 51 12.79 -15.22 2.88
CA PHE A 51 12.88 -16.04 1.67
C PHE A 51 13.74 -17.29 1.85
N GLU A 52 14.93 -17.17 2.45
CA GLU A 52 15.80 -18.31 2.74
C GLU A 52 15.13 -19.34 3.67
N LYS A 53 14.30 -18.87 4.62
CA LYS A 53 13.49 -19.75 5.47
C LYS A 53 12.39 -20.45 4.67
N MET A 54 11.72 -19.75 3.76
CA MET A 54 10.70 -20.34 2.90
C MET A 54 11.28 -21.43 1.99
N ILE A 55 12.44 -21.17 1.35
CA ILE A 55 13.11 -22.14 0.48
C ILE A 55 13.53 -23.39 1.26
N ARG A 56 14.17 -23.24 2.43
CA ARG A 56 14.55 -24.37 3.29
C ARG A 56 13.37 -25.20 3.77
N ASN A 57 12.25 -24.53 4.11
CA ASN A 57 11.03 -25.24 4.51
C ASN A 57 10.42 -26.02 3.35
N ASN A 58 10.50 -25.49 2.13
CA ASN A 58 10.03 -26.19 0.94
C ASN A 58 10.85 -27.46 0.66
N GLU A 59 12.18 -27.37 0.77
CA GLU A 59 13.11 -28.49 0.60
C GLU A 59 12.88 -29.61 1.63
N SER A 60 12.51 -29.27 2.88
CA SER A 60 12.45 -30.23 3.99
C SER A 60 11.06 -30.76 4.37
N LYS A 61 9.97 -30.07 4.00
CA LYS A 61 8.62 -30.35 4.52
C LYS A 61 7.53 -30.43 3.44
N SER A 62 7.83 -30.16 2.17
CA SER A 62 6.82 -30.17 1.12
C SER A 62 6.60 -31.57 0.56
N SER A 63 5.33 -31.99 0.43
CA SER A 63 4.95 -33.21 -0.30
C SER A 63 5.20 -33.09 -1.81
N ARG A 64 5.42 -31.87 -2.30
CA ARG A 64 5.87 -31.53 -3.66
C ARG A 64 6.93 -30.42 -3.55
N PRO A 65 8.21 -30.76 -3.37
CA PRO A 65 9.27 -29.77 -3.33
C PRO A 65 9.37 -29.04 -4.68
N LEU A 66 9.79 -27.78 -4.63
CA LEU A 66 10.18 -27.02 -5.81
C LEU A 66 11.41 -27.70 -6.45
N SER A 67 11.59 -27.55 -7.76
CA SER A 67 12.76 -28.11 -8.43
C SER A 67 14.05 -27.44 -7.91
N GLU A 68 15.14 -28.20 -7.90
CA GLU A 68 16.45 -27.69 -7.49
C GLU A 68 16.88 -26.47 -8.31
N ASP A 69 16.64 -26.50 -9.62
CA ASP A 69 16.89 -25.36 -10.52
C ASP A 69 16.08 -24.12 -10.13
N TYR A 70 14.81 -24.29 -9.76
CA TYR A 70 13.97 -23.18 -9.33
C TYR A 70 14.47 -22.60 -8.00
N CYS A 71 14.84 -23.45 -7.03
CA CYS A 71 15.43 -23.03 -5.76
C CYS A 71 16.76 -22.30 -5.97
N LYS A 72 17.61 -22.77 -6.90
CA LYS A 72 18.87 -22.12 -7.25
C LYS A 72 18.64 -20.73 -7.84
N ASN A 73 17.73 -20.61 -8.81
CA ASN A 73 17.37 -19.34 -9.43
C ASN A 73 16.79 -18.36 -8.40
N LEU A 74 15.94 -18.83 -7.48
CA LEU A 74 15.44 -17.99 -6.39
C LEU A 74 16.56 -17.51 -5.46
N LYS A 75 17.50 -18.38 -5.09
CA LYS A 75 18.64 -18.01 -4.21
C LYS A 75 19.54 -16.95 -4.85
N GLU A 76 19.74 -17.02 -6.16
CA GLU A 76 20.47 -16.00 -6.93
C GLU A 76 19.68 -14.69 -6.95
N LEU A 77 18.39 -14.77 -7.27
CA LEU A 77 17.51 -13.61 -7.39
C LEU A 77 17.41 -12.80 -6.09
N ILE A 78 17.24 -13.46 -4.94
CA ILE A 78 17.11 -12.79 -3.63
C ILE A 78 18.42 -12.12 -3.15
N GLY A 79 19.52 -12.27 -3.89
CA GLY A 79 20.75 -11.49 -3.69
C GLY A 79 20.68 -10.07 -4.27
N HIS A 80 19.53 -9.68 -4.83
CA HIS A 80 19.32 -8.38 -5.45
C HIS A 80 18.05 -7.73 -4.90
N ASN A 81 18.02 -6.39 -4.88
CA ASN A 81 16.81 -5.63 -4.59
C ASN A 81 15.98 -5.44 -5.87
N PHE A 82 14.66 -5.38 -5.68
CA PHE A 82 13.71 -5.19 -6.77
C PHE A 82 12.70 -4.10 -6.45
N SER A 83 12.40 -3.30 -7.45
CA SER A 83 11.35 -2.29 -7.40
C SER A 83 10.43 -2.42 -8.60
N ILE A 84 9.18 -1.98 -8.46
CA ILE A 84 8.24 -1.83 -9.56
C ILE A 84 8.27 -0.37 -10.04
N ASP A 85 8.55 -0.17 -11.33
CA ASP A 85 8.44 1.11 -12.02
C ASP A 85 7.19 1.15 -12.92
N PRO A 86 6.16 1.94 -12.56
CA PRO A 86 4.93 2.05 -13.33
C PRO A 86 4.95 3.21 -14.34
N LYS A 87 6.09 3.84 -14.65
CA LYS A 87 6.13 5.06 -15.50
C LYS A 87 5.74 4.81 -16.95
N GLN A 88 6.28 3.76 -17.57
CA GLN A 88 5.99 3.44 -18.98
C GLN A 88 4.73 2.59 -19.13
N LYS A 89 4.56 1.60 -18.24
CA LYS A 89 3.42 0.70 -18.18
C LYS A 89 3.07 0.52 -16.72
N GLY A 90 1.84 0.81 -16.34
CA GLY A 90 1.39 0.60 -14.97
C GLY A 90 -0.10 0.77 -14.81
N SER A 91 -0.60 0.38 -13.65
CA SER A 91 -2.01 0.50 -13.32
C SER A 91 -2.39 1.93 -12.91
N ILE A 92 -3.69 2.16 -12.70
CA ILE A 92 -4.19 3.39 -12.08
C ILE A 92 -3.62 3.59 -10.66
N GLY A 93 -3.27 2.52 -9.96
CA GLY A 93 -2.71 2.53 -8.61
C GLY A 93 -1.46 3.39 -8.45
N ARG A 94 -0.72 3.67 -9.54
CA ARG A 94 0.42 4.61 -9.53
C ARG A 94 0.06 6.02 -9.07
N PHE A 95 -1.22 6.40 -9.13
CA PHE A 95 -1.71 7.72 -8.71
C PHE A 95 -2.26 7.75 -7.28
N ILE A 96 -2.15 6.64 -6.53
CA ILE A 96 -2.49 6.64 -5.10
C ILE A 96 -1.48 7.50 -4.36
N SER A 97 -1.96 8.50 -3.63
CA SER A 97 -1.13 9.45 -2.93
C SER A 97 -0.64 8.91 -1.59
N SER A 98 0.31 9.62 -0.99
CA SER A 98 0.77 9.32 0.35
C SER A 98 -0.14 9.94 1.43
N SER A 99 -0.40 9.17 2.48
CA SER A 99 -0.96 9.66 3.74
C SER A 99 -0.22 9.06 4.94
N CYS A 100 0.00 9.86 5.99
CA CYS A 100 0.57 9.38 7.25
C CYS A 100 -0.37 8.42 7.99
N MET A 101 -1.68 8.46 7.66
CA MET A 101 -2.70 7.51 8.10
C MET A 101 -3.54 7.12 6.87
N GLY A 102 -2.93 6.36 5.96
CA GLY A 102 -3.63 5.91 4.75
C GLY A 102 -4.82 4.99 5.05
N ASN A 103 -5.78 4.98 4.13
CA ASN A 103 -6.94 4.08 4.17
C ASN A 103 -6.74 2.78 3.36
N LEU A 104 -5.58 2.64 2.71
CA LEU A 104 -5.16 1.43 2.01
C LEU A 104 -3.92 0.82 2.65
N VAL A 105 -3.83 -0.51 2.57
CA VAL A 105 -2.63 -1.29 2.90
C VAL A 105 -2.18 -2.05 1.65
N PRO A 106 -0.91 -1.94 1.24
CA PRO A 106 -0.35 -2.72 0.15
C PRO A 106 -0.03 -4.15 0.60
N HIS A 107 -0.29 -5.11 -0.27
CA HIS A 107 0.10 -6.52 -0.11
C HIS A 107 0.87 -6.98 -1.34
N VAL A 108 2.01 -7.64 -1.12
CA VAL A 108 2.75 -8.29 -2.20
C VAL A 108 2.05 -9.60 -2.55
N VAL A 109 1.62 -9.73 -3.80
CA VAL A 109 0.92 -10.90 -4.32
C VAL A 109 1.76 -11.53 -5.42
N TYR A 110 2.18 -12.78 -5.22
CA TYR A 110 2.96 -13.52 -6.22
C TYR A 110 2.02 -14.27 -7.16
N LYS A 111 2.09 -13.96 -8.46
CA LYS A 111 1.37 -14.72 -9.49
C LYS A 111 2.29 -15.81 -10.04
N ASN A 112 1.73 -17.01 -10.25
CA ASN A 112 2.43 -18.13 -10.89
C ASN A 112 3.72 -18.60 -10.16
N GLY A 113 3.68 -18.67 -8.83
CA GLY A 113 4.79 -19.16 -8.00
C GLY A 113 5.20 -18.16 -6.95
N ILE A 114 6.43 -18.24 -6.47
CA ILE A 114 6.99 -17.33 -5.43
C ILE A 114 8.13 -16.46 -5.96
N ASN A 115 8.28 -16.37 -7.29
CA ASN A 115 9.30 -15.55 -7.92
C ASN A 115 8.94 -14.05 -7.73
N PRO A 116 9.74 -13.25 -7.01
CA PRO A 116 9.56 -11.80 -6.86
C PRO A 116 9.37 -11.04 -8.17
N LEU A 117 9.95 -11.49 -9.28
CA LEU A 117 9.78 -10.85 -10.58
C LEU A 117 8.35 -10.92 -11.12
N ASN A 118 7.52 -11.84 -10.60
CA ASN A 118 6.12 -11.99 -10.95
C ASN A 118 5.18 -11.42 -9.89
N ALA A 119 5.70 -10.68 -8.92
CA ALA A 119 4.89 -10.12 -7.86
C ALA A 119 4.27 -8.78 -8.29
N GLU A 120 3.04 -8.59 -7.83
CA GLU A 120 2.28 -7.36 -7.97
C GLU A 120 1.88 -6.87 -6.59
N ILE A 121 1.45 -5.61 -6.50
CA ILE A 121 0.92 -5.05 -5.26
C ILE A 121 -0.60 -4.99 -5.37
N ALA A 122 -1.31 -5.62 -4.44
CA ALA A 122 -2.74 -5.44 -4.27
C ALA A 122 -3.00 -4.51 -3.09
N PHE A 123 -3.87 -3.52 -3.25
CA PHE A 123 -4.30 -2.65 -2.16
C PHE A 123 -5.64 -3.10 -1.60
N THR A 124 -5.70 -3.29 -0.29
CA THR A 124 -6.95 -3.53 0.43
C THR A 124 -7.28 -2.34 1.34
N ALA A 125 -8.57 -2.08 1.53
CA ALA A 125 -9.03 -1.10 2.50
C ALA A 125 -8.69 -1.54 3.94
N CYS A 126 -8.07 -0.66 4.74
CA CYS A 126 -7.84 -0.89 6.16
C CYS A 126 -8.80 -0.11 7.07
N MET A 127 -9.58 0.78 6.47
CA MET A 127 -10.68 1.53 7.07
C MET A 127 -11.81 1.61 6.03
N PRO A 128 -13.06 1.84 6.45
CA PRO A 128 -14.13 2.12 5.49
C PRO A 128 -13.72 3.26 4.55
N ILE A 129 -14.04 3.14 3.26
CA ILE A 129 -13.75 4.18 2.26
C ILE A 129 -15.07 4.57 1.63
N TYR A 130 -15.53 5.79 1.91
CA TYR A 130 -16.75 6.34 1.34
C TYR A 130 -16.50 6.94 -0.06
N PRO A 131 -17.55 7.06 -0.89
CA PRO A 131 -17.45 7.76 -2.16
C PRO A 131 -16.84 9.16 -2.00
N GLN A 132 -16.01 9.55 -2.96
CA GLN A 132 -15.23 10.79 -3.02
C GLN A 132 -14.07 10.91 -2.03
N GLN A 133 -13.87 9.96 -1.11
CA GLN A 133 -12.67 9.95 -0.28
C GLN A 133 -11.43 9.62 -1.12
N GLU A 134 -10.34 10.31 -0.82
CA GLU A 134 -9.03 10.07 -1.43
C GLU A 134 -8.51 8.68 -1.03
N LEU A 135 -8.03 7.93 -2.01
CA LEU A 135 -7.31 6.68 -1.79
C LEU A 135 -5.86 7.02 -1.47
N SER A 136 -5.35 6.52 -0.34
CA SER A 136 -3.99 6.81 0.10
C SER A 136 -3.40 5.69 0.93
N PHE A 137 -2.08 5.56 0.89
CA PHE A 137 -1.33 4.64 1.75
C PHE A 137 -0.08 5.30 2.32
N PHE A 138 0.50 4.65 3.33
CA PHE A 138 1.76 5.08 3.91
C PHE A 138 2.93 4.59 3.05
N TYR A 139 3.64 5.49 2.36
CA TYR A 139 4.67 5.10 1.38
C TYR A 139 5.85 4.35 2.01
N SER A 140 6.45 4.91 3.06
CA SER A 140 7.38 4.26 3.99
C SER A 140 7.91 5.31 4.96
N CYS A 141 8.47 4.89 6.10
CA CYS A 141 9.15 5.83 6.99
C CYS A 141 10.28 6.56 6.25
N GLY A 142 11.13 5.83 5.53
CA GLY A 142 12.26 6.40 4.80
C GLY A 142 11.83 7.46 3.79
N TYR A 143 10.80 7.18 2.97
CA TYR A 143 10.31 8.13 1.99
C TYR A 143 9.65 9.34 2.64
N ILE A 144 8.81 9.14 3.66
CA ILE A 144 8.13 10.24 4.36
C ILE A 144 9.14 11.19 5.00
N TYR A 145 10.12 10.66 5.75
CA TYR A 145 11.13 11.47 6.44
C TYR A 145 12.09 12.17 5.47
N LYS A 146 12.47 11.52 4.36
CA LYS A 146 13.42 12.10 3.41
C LYS A 146 12.78 13.11 2.47
N ASN A 147 11.57 12.83 1.98
CA ASN A 147 10.96 13.58 0.88
C ASN A 147 9.75 14.43 1.29
N LEU A 148 9.02 14.03 2.33
CA LEU A 148 7.74 14.66 2.70
C LEU A 148 7.73 15.34 4.08
N LYS A 149 8.84 15.33 4.82
CA LYS A 149 8.90 15.77 6.23
C LYS A 149 8.22 17.13 6.47
N ASP A 150 8.60 18.14 5.69
CA ASP A 150 8.08 19.50 5.84
C ASP A 150 6.99 19.86 4.82
N SER A 151 6.80 18.99 3.81
CA SER A 151 5.92 19.24 2.66
C SER A 151 4.70 18.32 2.61
N CYS A 152 4.52 17.38 3.56
CA CYS A 152 3.38 16.48 3.57
C CYS A 152 2.04 17.23 3.60
N LEU A 153 1.13 16.84 2.71
CA LEU A 153 -0.20 17.46 2.55
C LEU A 153 -1.32 16.48 2.91
N CYS A 154 -1.05 15.43 3.70
CA CYS A 154 -2.06 14.39 3.99
C CYS A 154 -3.24 14.90 4.82
N GLY A 155 -3.02 15.92 5.67
CA GLY A 155 -4.05 16.50 6.52
C GLY A 155 -4.39 15.66 7.76
N GLU A 156 -3.72 14.53 7.97
CA GLU A 156 -4.00 13.65 9.11
C GLU A 156 -3.50 14.22 10.43
N LEU A 157 -4.17 13.87 11.54
CA LEU A 157 -3.78 14.30 12.88
C LEU A 157 -2.36 13.84 13.23
N CYS A 158 -2.03 12.60 12.90
CA CYS A 158 -0.70 12.01 13.08
C CYS A 158 0.24 12.25 11.89
N CYS A 159 0.04 13.33 11.12
CA CYS A 159 0.95 13.73 10.06
C CYS A 159 2.37 13.95 10.60
N ILE A 160 3.39 13.63 9.81
CA ILE A 160 4.80 13.89 10.12
C ILE A 160 5.07 15.37 10.46
N ARG A 161 4.31 16.29 9.86
CA ARG A 161 4.39 17.73 10.16
C ARG A 161 3.90 18.09 11.56
N ASN A 162 3.09 17.22 12.15
CA ASN A 162 2.53 17.37 13.49
C ASN A 162 3.33 16.61 14.56
N MET A 163 4.56 16.14 14.24
CA MET A 163 5.39 15.40 15.20
C MET A 163 5.57 16.10 16.55
N HIS A 164 5.67 17.43 16.55
CA HIS A 164 5.78 18.23 17.76
C HIS A 164 4.55 18.12 18.69
N LEU A 165 3.40 17.69 18.17
CA LEU A 165 2.16 17.46 18.92
C LEU A 165 2.07 16.03 19.48
N PHE A 166 2.91 15.09 19.02
CA PHE A 166 2.80 13.68 19.41
C PHE A 166 2.93 13.42 20.93
N PRO A 167 3.73 14.19 21.70
CA PRO A 167 3.72 14.06 23.17
C PRO A 167 2.36 14.34 23.83
N TYR A 168 1.48 15.07 23.15
CA TYR A 168 0.15 15.47 23.63
C TYR A 168 -0.98 14.65 23.02
N ILE A 169 -0.75 13.97 21.90
CA ILE A 169 -1.73 13.16 21.19
C ILE A 169 -1.54 11.70 21.61
N ARG A 170 -2.47 11.16 22.40
CA ARG A 170 -2.42 9.75 22.79
C ARG A 170 -3.15 8.89 21.76
N LYS A 171 -2.81 7.61 21.74
CA LYS A 171 -3.49 6.60 20.91
C LYS A 171 -5.02 6.65 21.08
N ASP A 172 -5.50 6.80 22.31
CA ASP A 172 -6.93 6.88 22.61
C ASP A 172 -7.60 8.11 22.00
N ASP A 173 -6.89 9.23 21.91
CA ASP A 173 -7.42 10.46 21.30
C ASP A 173 -7.60 10.27 19.80
N VAL A 174 -6.62 9.63 19.15
CA VAL A 174 -6.69 9.24 17.73
C VAL A 174 -7.88 8.30 17.48
N ILE A 175 -8.03 7.27 18.30
CA ILE A 175 -9.16 6.32 18.20
C ILE A 175 -10.50 7.04 18.37
N LYS A 176 -10.63 7.89 19.40
CA LYS A 176 -11.87 8.66 19.64
C LYS A 176 -12.19 9.58 18.47
N PHE A 177 -11.19 10.26 17.92
CA PHE A 177 -11.36 11.14 16.76
C PHE A 177 -11.89 10.38 15.55
N TYR A 178 -11.20 9.31 15.13
CA TYR A 178 -11.61 8.55 13.95
C TYR A 178 -12.95 7.84 14.17
N LYS A 179 -13.22 7.29 15.36
CA LYS A 179 -14.53 6.69 15.66
C LYS A 179 -15.67 7.70 15.48
N LYS A 180 -15.49 8.93 15.94
CA LYS A 180 -16.48 10.01 15.77
C LYS A 180 -16.63 10.42 14.30
N LEU A 181 -15.51 10.61 13.61
CA LEU A 181 -15.49 10.98 12.19
C LEU A 181 -16.20 9.93 11.33
N TYR A 182 -15.78 8.66 11.46
CA TYR A 182 -16.33 7.55 10.69
C TYR A 182 -17.79 7.27 11.03
N GLY A 183 -18.20 7.43 12.30
CA GLY A 183 -19.61 7.35 12.68
C GLY A 183 -20.46 8.38 11.93
N ARG A 184 -20.00 9.64 11.86
CA ARG A 184 -20.71 10.69 11.10
C ARG A 184 -20.75 10.39 9.61
N LEU A 185 -19.61 10.02 9.01
CA LEU A 185 -19.54 9.70 7.58
C LEU A 185 -20.46 8.53 7.21
N HIS A 186 -20.56 7.54 8.08
CA HIS A 186 -21.43 6.38 7.89
C HIS A 186 -22.91 6.76 7.83
N GLU A 187 -23.35 7.60 8.77
CA GLU A 187 -24.73 8.07 8.81
C GLU A 187 -25.05 8.97 7.60
N GLU A 188 -24.13 9.85 7.20
CA GLU A 188 -24.28 10.66 5.97
C GLU A 188 -24.37 9.78 4.72
N PHE A 189 -23.57 8.71 4.64
CA PHE A 189 -23.63 7.75 3.55
C PHE A 189 -24.97 7.02 3.50
N LYS A 190 -25.45 6.46 4.62
CA LYS A 190 -26.75 5.80 4.71
C LYS A 190 -27.87 6.72 4.24
N LEU A 191 -27.91 7.96 4.73
CA LEU A 191 -28.91 8.94 4.33
C LEU A 191 -28.92 9.16 2.81
N ARG A 192 -27.75 9.34 2.19
CA ARG A 192 -27.65 9.55 0.73
C ARG A 192 -28.04 8.34 -0.11
N VAL A 193 -27.71 7.12 0.35
CA VAL A 193 -28.06 5.90 -0.37
C VAL A 193 -29.55 5.60 -0.22
N LEU A 194 -30.10 5.68 0.98
CA LEU A 194 -31.52 5.41 1.26
C LEU A 194 -32.44 6.43 0.57
N THR A 195 -32.09 7.71 0.57
CA THR A 195 -32.89 8.76 -0.08
C THR A 195 -32.89 8.66 -1.61
N LYS A 196 -31.80 8.19 -2.24
CA LYS A 196 -31.78 7.94 -3.68
C LYS A 196 -32.64 6.76 -4.12
N ASN A 197 -32.79 5.76 -3.26
CA ASN A 197 -33.64 4.59 -3.56
C ASN A 197 -35.14 4.89 -3.42
N SER A 198 -35.53 5.94 -2.69
CA SER A 198 -36.94 6.36 -2.53
C SER A 198 -37.47 7.30 -3.63
N VAL A 199 -36.65 7.70 -4.60
CA VAL A 199 -37.04 8.63 -5.69
C VAL A 199 -37.18 7.92 -7.04
N ASN A 200 -36.84 6.63 -7.12
CA ASN A 200 -36.91 5.81 -8.34
C ASN A 200 -37.92 4.65 -8.23
N CYS A 201 -38.95 4.77 -7.38
CA CYS A 201 -40.09 3.86 -7.32
C CYS A 201 -41.38 4.60 -7.65
#